data_AF-A0A6B0WAK7-F1
#
_entry.id   AF-A0A6B0WAK7-F1
#
_cell.length_a   1.000
_cell.length_b   1.000
_cell.length_c   1.000
_cell.angle_alpha   90.00
_cell.angle_beta   90.00
_cell.angle_gamma   90.00
#
_symmetry.space_group_name_H-M   'P 1'
#
loop_
_entity.id
_entity.type
_entity.pdbx_description
1 polymer ?
#
loop_
_entity_poly.entity_id
_entity_poly.type
_entity_poly.pdbx_seq_one_letter_code
_entity_poly.pdbx_strand_id
1 'polypeptide(L)'
;MPAARTNLILLPLFAVGRTRADAVTAGVENVATASATGVDVHVRVANPRAERPRDDLETAVGAGCAAILLAETLLPQDLRDADVELRRQELHHDLVPGQVGLIPEIGSAAALAQLPQLLAAVDRLVSVAVDLEAVANDLGAPNPAAAAVHWPLLGQVAVAATAAGLPWTVGAMGFTAGQRAALASRARAFGAAGVYVSSEAEVAGMNALFGRRR
;
A
#
# COMPACT_ATOMS: atom_id res chain seq x y z
N MET A 1 -4.42 25.44 8.72
CA MET A 1 -5.15 24.30 8.14
C MET A 1 -4.36 23.04 8.44
N PRO A 2 -4.94 21.95 8.96
CA PRO A 2 -4.18 20.71 9.07
C PRO A 2 -3.88 20.20 7.65
N ALA A 3 -2.62 19.83 7.40
CA ALA A 3 -2.14 19.33 6.12
C ALA A 3 -2.92 18.09 5.65
N ALA A 4 -2.98 17.89 4.33
CA ALA A 4 -3.63 16.74 3.71
C ALA A 4 -3.03 15.43 4.25
N ARG A 5 -3.89 14.51 4.71
CA ARG A 5 -3.52 13.16 5.23
C ARG A 5 -3.59 12.08 4.15
N THR A 6 -3.44 12.48 2.90
CA THR A 6 -3.49 11.56 1.77
C THR A 6 -2.06 11.32 1.34
N ASN A 7 -1.58 10.08 1.42
CA ASN A 7 -0.37 9.66 0.71
C ASN A 7 -0.79 9.25 -0.69
N LEU A 8 0.06 9.51 -1.67
CA LEU A 8 -0.21 9.17 -3.05
C LEU A 8 0.47 7.84 -3.38
N ILE A 9 -0.29 6.85 -3.86
CA ILE A 9 0.27 5.56 -4.28
C ILE A 9 0.27 5.53 -5.80
N LEU A 10 1.43 5.51 -6.44
CA LEU A 10 1.54 5.34 -7.89
C LEU A 10 1.39 3.86 -8.26
N LEU A 11 0.40 3.55 -9.09
CA LEU A 11 0.13 2.20 -9.62
C LEU A 11 0.47 2.17 -11.12
N PRO A 12 1.24 1.19 -11.63
CA PRO A 12 1.79 1.18 -12.99
C PRO A 12 0.78 1.00 -14.14
N LEU A 13 -0.51 1.23 -13.93
CA LEU A 13 -1.57 0.84 -14.86
C LEU A 13 -2.07 1.96 -15.80
N PHE A 14 -1.81 3.24 -15.57
CA PHE A 14 -2.32 4.34 -16.41
C PHE A 14 -1.42 5.60 -16.47
N ALA A 15 -1.76 6.55 -17.34
CA ALA A 15 -1.07 7.84 -17.50
C ALA A 15 -1.60 8.92 -16.54
N VAL A 16 -0.75 9.85 -16.09
CA VAL A 16 -1.12 10.99 -15.22
C VAL A 16 -1.97 12.02 -15.97
N GLY A 17 -3.12 12.32 -15.41
CA GLY A 17 -3.89 13.54 -15.61
C GLY A 17 -3.47 14.67 -14.66
N ARG A 18 -4.03 15.87 -14.83
CA ARG A 18 -3.56 17.11 -14.16
C ARG A 18 -3.84 17.19 -12.65
N THR A 19 -4.45 16.18 -12.02
CA THR A 19 -4.91 16.21 -10.62
C THR A 19 -4.22 15.15 -9.76
N ARG A 20 -4.26 15.31 -8.42
CA ARG A 20 -3.67 14.37 -7.46
C ARG A 20 -4.23 12.95 -7.62
N ALA A 21 -5.51 12.81 -7.86
CA ALA A 21 -6.11 11.50 -8.14
C ALA A 21 -5.59 10.82 -9.39
N ASP A 22 -5.22 11.58 -10.43
CA ASP A 22 -4.72 10.97 -11.66
C ASP A 22 -3.32 10.37 -11.48
N ALA A 23 -2.61 10.78 -10.43
CA ALA A 23 -1.34 10.20 -10.06
C ALA A 23 -1.51 8.87 -9.28
N VAL A 24 -2.66 8.59 -8.65
CA VAL A 24 -2.91 7.29 -7.98
C VAL A 24 -2.88 6.12 -8.97
N THR A 25 -3.13 6.41 -10.24
CA THR A 25 -3.14 5.43 -11.32
C THR A 25 -1.91 5.50 -12.22
N ALA A 26 -0.90 6.27 -11.82
CA ALA A 26 0.22 6.60 -12.68
C ALA A 26 1.43 5.66 -12.58
N GLY A 27 2.13 5.49 -13.70
CA GLY A 27 3.42 4.79 -13.75
C GLY A 27 4.54 5.50 -12.98
N VAL A 28 5.59 4.71 -12.68
CA VAL A 28 6.77 5.12 -11.91
C VAL A 28 7.50 6.33 -12.50
N GLU A 29 7.34 6.59 -13.79
CA GLU A 29 7.90 7.76 -14.48
C GLU A 29 7.38 9.11 -13.95
N ASN A 30 6.30 9.09 -13.16
CA ASN A 30 5.65 10.31 -12.68
C ASN A 30 5.99 10.70 -11.24
N VAL A 31 6.88 9.96 -10.57
CA VAL A 31 7.27 10.20 -9.17
C VAL A 31 7.72 11.65 -8.96
N ALA A 32 8.57 12.19 -9.82
CA ALA A 32 9.06 13.56 -9.68
C ALA A 32 7.92 14.61 -9.71
N THR A 33 6.99 14.45 -10.65
CA THR A 33 5.80 15.32 -10.79
C THR A 33 4.88 15.21 -9.57
N ALA A 34 4.68 13.99 -9.09
CA ALA A 34 3.87 13.70 -7.91
C ALA A 34 4.49 14.29 -6.63
N SER A 35 5.80 14.14 -6.43
CA SER A 35 6.52 14.66 -5.26
C SER A 35 6.47 16.18 -5.18
N ALA A 36 6.39 16.88 -6.32
CA ALA A 36 6.21 18.34 -6.36
C ALA A 36 4.87 18.81 -5.77
N THR A 37 3.90 17.92 -5.52
CA THR A 37 2.62 18.26 -4.90
C THR A 37 2.69 18.42 -3.37
N GLY A 38 3.85 18.17 -2.76
CA GLY A 38 4.09 18.29 -1.32
C GLY A 38 3.45 17.18 -0.48
N VAL A 39 3.20 16.03 -1.11
CA VAL A 39 2.61 14.83 -0.51
C VAL A 39 3.62 13.69 -0.62
N ASP A 40 3.70 12.83 0.39
CA ASP A 40 4.53 11.63 0.34
C ASP A 40 4.04 10.68 -0.77
N VAL A 41 4.96 10.33 -1.66
CA VAL A 41 4.71 9.44 -2.80
C VAL A 41 5.18 8.04 -2.46
N HIS A 42 4.26 7.09 -2.46
CA HIS A 42 4.54 5.67 -2.41
C HIS A 42 4.48 5.11 -3.83
N VAL A 43 5.37 4.19 -4.19
CA VAL A 43 5.37 3.57 -5.52
C VAL A 43 5.13 2.08 -5.40
N ARG A 44 4.11 1.58 -6.10
CA ARG A 44 3.86 0.14 -6.17
C ARG A 44 4.76 -0.50 -7.21
N VAL A 45 5.61 -1.43 -6.78
CA VAL A 45 6.49 -2.22 -7.65
C VAL A 45 6.09 -3.69 -7.61
N ALA A 46 6.29 -4.38 -8.72
CA ALA A 46 6.11 -5.83 -8.77
C ALA A 46 7.12 -6.55 -7.86
N ASN A 47 6.76 -7.74 -7.40
CA ASN A 47 7.67 -8.60 -6.62
C ASN A 47 8.94 -8.91 -7.45
N PRO A 48 10.15 -8.94 -6.84
CA PRO A 48 11.39 -9.29 -7.51
C PRO A 48 11.41 -10.57 -8.35
N ARG A 49 10.48 -11.50 -8.09
CA ARG A 49 10.30 -12.73 -8.89
C ARG A 49 9.59 -12.49 -10.23
N ALA A 50 8.85 -11.40 -10.39
CA ALA A 50 8.26 -11.00 -11.65
C ALA A 50 9.30 -10.18 -12.44
N GLU A 51 9.52 -10.51 -13.71
CA GLU A 51 10.50 -9.82 -14.55
C GLU A 51 10.27 -8.29 -14.55
N ARG A 52 11.34 -7.50 -14.28
CA ARG A 52 11.44 -6.01 -14.19
C ARG A 52 11.33 -5.28 -12.82
N PRO A 53 11.75 -5.84 -11.68
CA PRO A 53 11.63 -5.13 -10.40
C PRO A 53 12.72 -4.06 -10.21
N ARG A 54 13.88 -4.20 -10.88
CA ARG A 54 15.08 -3.39 -10.60
C ARG A 54 14.99 -1.99 -11.22
N ASP A 55 14.58 -1.90 -12.48
CA ASP A 55 14.49 -0.62 -13.19
C ASP A 55 13.39 0.27 -12.57
N ASP A 56 12.28 -0.35 -12.14
CA ASP A 56 11.20 0.35 -11.43
C ASP A 56 11.66 0.84 -10.05
N LEU A 57 12.41 0.02 -9.30
CA LEU A 57 12.98 0.42 -8.01
C LEU A 57 14.00 1.56 -8.17
N GLU A 58 14.91 1.46 -9.13
CA GLU A 58 15.89 2.50 -9.44
C GLU A 58 15.20 3.82 -9.80
N THR A 59 14.22 3.76 -10.71
CA THR A 59 13.44 4.94 -11.11
C THR A 59 12.70 5.56 -9.92
N ALA A 60 12.04 4.74 -9.10
CA ALA A 60 11.27 5.20 -7.95
C ALA A 60 12.16 5.85 -6.88
N VAL A 61 13.29 5.23 -6.55
CA VAL A 61 14.23 5.74 -5.54
C VAL A 61 14.93 7.00 -6.05
N GLY A 62 15.44 6.98 -7.29
CA GLY A 62 16.12 8.13 -7.89
C GLY A 62 15.22 9.36 -8.05
N ALA A 63 13.90 9.17 -8.20
CA ALA A 63 12.92 10.25 -8.25
C ALA A 63 12.43 10.72 -6.86
N GLY A 64 12.91 10.11 -5.77
CA GLY A 64 12.64 10.55 -4.40
C GLY A 64 11.30 10.07 -3.83
N CYS A 65 10.89 8.83 -4.11
CA CYS A 65 9.74 8.24 -3.40
C CYS A 65 10.00 8.10 -1.89
N ALA A 66 8.92 8.21 -1.10
CA ALA A 66 8.98 8.06 0.36
C ALA A 66 8.96 6.58 0.78
N ALA A 67 8.26 5.73 0.04
CA ALA A 67 8.18 4.30 0.31
C ALA A 67 7.89 3.48 -0.94
N ILE A 68 8.33 2.22 -0.92
CA ILE A 68 7.96 1.21 -1.89
C ILE A 68 6.84 0.33 -1.34
N LEU A 69 5.76 0.22 -2.10
CA LEU A 69 4.69 -0.76 -1.91
C LEU A 69 5.04 -2.00 -2.72
N LEU A 70 5.45 -3.07 -2.04
CA LEU A 70 5.87 -4.32 -2.67
C LEU A 70 4.65 -5.19 -2.95
N ALA A 71 4.23 -5.24 -4.22
CA ALA A 71 3.13 -6.07 -4.68
C ALA A 71 3.40 -7.56 -4.44
N GLU A 72 2.32 -8.33 -4.28
CA GLU A 72 2.38 -9.80 -4.26
C GLU A 72 3.40 -10.35 -3.25
N THR A 73 3.49 -9.72 -2.08
CA THR A 73 4.38 -10.19 -1.02
C THR A 73 3.82 -11.51 -0.47
N LEU A 74 4.61 -12.58 -0.56
CA LEU A 74 4.18 -13.92 -0.13
C LEU A 74 5.05 -14.49 0.97
N LEU A 75 6.36 -14.27 0.91
CA LEU A 75 7.33 -14.87 1.81
C LEU A 75 8.19 -13.81 2.50
N PRO A 76 8.67 -14.05 3.74
CA PRO A 76 9.61 -13.13 4.40
C PRO A 76 10.87 -12.84 3.59
N GLN A 77 11.28 -13.79 2.73
CA GLN A 77 12.41 -13.59 1.83
C GLN A 77 12.17 -12.46 0.81
N ASP A 78 10.92 -12.26 0.35
CA ASP A 78 10.58 -11.23 -0.63
C ASP A 78 10.91 -9.84 -0.07
N LEU A 79 10.65 -9.64 1.22
CA LEU A 79 10.93 -8.39 1.92
C LEU A 79 12.42 -8.18 2.18
N ARG A 80 13.16 -9.26 2.47
CA ARG A 80 14.62 -9.19 2.64
C ARG A 80 15.32 -8.88 1.33
N ASP A 81 14.88 -9.51 0.24
CA ASP A 81 15.43 -9.25 -1.10
C ASP A 81 15.14 -7.80 -1.52
N ALA A 82 13.92 -7.30 -1.26
CA ALA A 82 13.57 -5.91 -1.50
C ALA A 82 14.37 -4.93 -0.64
N ASP A 83 14.62 -5.23 0.65
CA ASP A 83 15.43 -4.39 1.54
C ASP A 83 16.90 -4.30 1.08
N VAL A 84 17.49 -5.42 0.64
CA VAL A 84 18.83 -5.44 0.06
C VAL A 84 18.90 -4.60 -1.21
N GLU A 85 17.91 -4.72 -2.09
CA GLU A 85 17.86 -3.94 -3.33
C GLU A 85 17.65 -2.45 -3.03
N LEU A 86 16.76 -2.10 -2.10
CA LEU A 86 16.56 -0.72 -1.65
C LEU A 86 17.85 -0.12 -1.09
N ARG A 87 18.57 -0.85 -0.23
CA ARG A 87 19.87 -0.41 0.30
C ARG A 87 20.86 -0.10 -0.82
N ARG A 88 20.88 -0.93 -1.88
CA ARG A 88 21.74 -0.72 -3.06
C ARG A 88 21.38 0.56 -3.80
N GLN A 89 20.09 0.80 -4.03
CA GLN A 89 19.61 1.99 -4.72
C GLN A 89 19.81 3.26 -3.90
N GLU A 90 19.55 3.22 -2.58
CA GLU A 90 19.81 4.34 -1.69
C GLU A 90 21.28 4.77 -1.74
N LEU A 91 22.21 3.80 -1.67
CA LEU A 91 23.64 4.09 -1.80
C LEU A 91 24.02 4.61 -3.19
N HIS A 92 23.38 4.11 -4.25
CA HIS A 92 23.62 4.59 -5.62
C HIS A 92 23.20 6.06 -5.81
N HIS A 93 22.16 6.50 -5.10
CA HIS A 93 21.60 7.86 -5.16
C HIS A 93 22.04 8.77 -4.01
N ASP A 94 23.13 8.43 -3.29
CA ASP A 94 23.66 9.18 -2.15
C ASP A 94 22.63 9.45 -1.02
N LEU A 95 21.66 8.54 -0.86
CA LEU A 95 20.64 8.60 0.19
C LEU A 95 21.13 7.93 1.48
N VAL A 96 20.60 8.36 2.61
CA VAL A 96 20.87 7.70 3.89
C VAL A 96 20.16 6.37 3.86
N PRO A 97 20.83 5.23 4.05
CA PRO A 97 20.11 4.03 3.76
C PRO A 97 19.27 3.62 4.98
N GLY A 98 18.00 3.30 4.72
CA GLY A 98 16.92 3.34 5.71
C GLY A 98 15.88 4.41 5.39
N GLN A 99 16.21 5.36 4.50
CA GLN A 99 15.39 6.53 4.19
C GLN A 99 14.13 6.18 3.38
N VAL A 100 14.20 5.24 2.45
CA VAL A 100 13.02 4.80 1.68
C VAL A 100 12.30 3.69 2.46
N GLY A 101 11.05 3.92 2.83
CA GLY A 101 10.23 2.95 3.55
C GLY A 101 9.86 1.73 2.70
N LEU A 102 9.51 0.62 3.34
CA LEU A 102 8.98 -0.57 2.67
C LEU A 102 7.58 -0.90 3.22
N ILE A 103 6.65 -1.23 2.32
CA ILE A 103 5.27 -1.59 2.63
C ILE A 103 4.95 -2.89 1.91
N PRO A 104 4.80 -4.03 2.59
CA PRO A 104 4.27 -5.25 1.97
C PRO A 104 2.82 -5.05 1.56
N GLU A 105 2.48 -5.46 0.34
CA GLU A 105 1.09 -5.63 -0.11
C GLU A 105 0.68 -7.11 -0.01
N ILE A 106 -0.28 -7.38 0.87
CA ILE A 106 -0.81 -8.71 1.13
C ILE A 106 -2.05 -8.93 0.26
N GLY A 107 -1.95 -9.84 -0.69
CA GLY A 107 -3.01 -10.10 -1.68
C GLY A 107 -3.50 -11.55 -1.74
N SER A 108 -3.05 -12.44 -0.84
CA SER A 108 -3.44 -13.85 -0.83
C SER A 108 -3.72 -14.37 0.57
N ALA A 109 -4.49 -15.44 0.68
CA ALA A 109 -4.76 -16.14 1.93
C ALA A 109 -3.47 -16.73 2.53
N ALA A 110 -2.58 -17.25 1.67
CA ALA A 110 -1.29 -17.80 2.08
C ALA A 110 -0.36 -16.72 2.70
N ALA A 111 -0.35 -15.51 2.12
CA ALA A 111 0.39 -14.39 2.68
C ALA A 111 -0.23 -13.89 3.99
N LEU A 112 -1.57 -13.79 4.04
CA LEU A 112 -2.29 -13.37 5.24
C LEU A 112 -2.08 -14.33 6.42
N ALA A 113 -2.04 -15.64 6.16
CA ALA A 113 -1.76 -16.65 7.19
C ALA A 113 -0.34 -16.52 7.78
N GLN A 114 0.61 -15.97 7.03
CA GLN A 114 2.00 -15.76 7.44
C GLN A 114 2.30 -14.30 7.81
N LEU A 115 1.25 -13.47 7.98
CA LEU A 115 1.41 -12.03 8.19
C LEU A 115 2.36 -11.70 9.36
N PRO A 116 2.28 -12.33 10.55
CA PRO A 116 3.24 -12.04 11.62
C PRO A 116 4.71 -12.27 11.22
N GLN A 117 4.99 -13.32 10.45
CA GLN A 117 6.34 -13.63 9.97
C GLN A 117 6.81 -12.63 8.90
N LEU A 118 5.91 -12.15 8.06
CA LEU A 118 6.19 -11.09 7.10
C LEU A 118 6.53 -9.77 7.81
N LEU A 119 5.73 -9.39 8.81
CA LEU A 119 5.93 -8.13 9.54
C LEU A 119 7.20 -8.13 10.41
N ALA A 120 7.73 -9.30 10.76
CA ALA A 120 8.99 -9.45 11.48
C ALA A 120 10.20 -9.66 10.56
N ALA A 121 10.03 -9.60 9.22
CA ALA A 121 11.07 -9.98 8.28
C ALA A 121 12.24 -8.99 8.21
N VAL A 122 11.93 -7.68 8.31
CA VAL A 122 12.87 -6.55 8.18
C VAL A 122 12.41 -5.37 9.04
N ASP A 123 13.33 -4.55 9.53
CA ASP A 123 13.02 -3.41 10.41
C ASP A 123 12.55 -2.16 9.64
N ARG A 124 12.71 -2.14 8.32
CA ARG A 124 12.37 -1.00 7.44
C ARG A 124 10.87 -0.80 7.21
N LEU A 125 10.03 -1.71 7.69
CA LEU A 125 8.60 -1.65 7.41
C LEU A 125 7.98 -0.38 8.01
N VAL A 126 7.28 0.40 7.19
CA VAL A 126 6.62 1.66 7.63
C VAL A 126 5.10 1.51 7.74
N SER A 127 4.53 0.50 7.09
CA SER A 127 3.11 0.16 7.09
C SER A 127 2.92 -1.24 6.52
N VAL A 128 1.71 -1.80 6.64
CA VAL A 128 1.27 -2.94 5.82
C VAL A 128 0.05 -2.57 5.00
N ALA A 129 0.01 -3.01 3.75
CA ALA A 129 -1.13 -2.87 2.86
C ALA A 129 -1.80 -4.23 2.65
N VAL A 130 -3.13 -4.25 2.61
CA VAL A 130 -3.89 -5.47 2.35
C VAL A 130 -4.85 -5.23 1.20
N ASP A 131 -4.65 -5.92 0.09
CA ASP A 131 -5.64 -6.00 -0.98
C ASP A 131 -6.68 -7.04 -0.60
N LEU A 132 -7.76 -6.58 0.04
CA LEU A 132 -8.78 -7.47 0.59
C LEU A 132 -9.61 -8.12 -0.52
N GLU A 133 -9.74 -7.46 -1.67
CA GLU A 133 -10.38 -8.04 -2.84
C GLU A 133 -9.56 -9.21 -3.37
N ALA A 134 -8.25 -9.06 -3.51
CA ALA A 134 -7.37 -10.14 -3.93
C ALA A 134 -7.41 -11.33 -2.95
N VAL A 135 -7.33 -11.07 -1.65
CA VAL A 135 -7.44 -12.13 -0.62
C VAL A 135 -8.79 -12.84 -0.68
N ALA A 136 -9.89 -12.10 -0.82
CA ALA A 136 -11.24 -12.68 -0.90
C ALA A 136 -11.42 -13.54 -2.17
N ASN A 137 -10.85 -13.11 -3.29
CA ASN A 137 -10.85 -13.87 -4.53
C ASN A 137 -10.00 -15.15 -4.41
N ASP A 138 -8.82 -15.07 -3.78
CA ASP A 138 -7.95 -16.24 -3.54
C ASP A 138 -8.62 -17.29 -2.64
N LEU A 139 -9.45 -16.87 -1.69
CA LEU A 139 -10.30 -17.76 -0.89
C LEU A 139 -11.45 -18.41 -1.68
N GLY A 140 -11.70 -17.99 -2.91
CA GLY A 140 -12.84 -18.43 -3.72
C GLY A 140 -14.18 -17.92 -3.19
N ALA A 141 -14.21 -16.76 -2.54
CA ALA A 141 -15.44 -16.19 -1.99
C ALA A 141 -16.45 -15.87 -3.11
N PRO A 142 -17.69 -16.42 -3.08
CA PRO A 142 -18.69 -16.14 -4.12
C PRO A 142 -19.11 -14.67 -4.20
N ASN A 143 -18.99 -13.95 -3.08
CA ASN A 143 -19.21 -12.51 -3.00
C ASN A 143 -18.05 -11.87 -2.21
N PRO A 144 -16.97 -11.45 -2.90
CA PRO A 144 -15.80 -10.88 -2.27
C PRO A 144 -16.08 -9.64 -1.41
N ALA A 145 -17.12 -8.85 -1.74
CA ALA A 145 -17.47 -7.62 -1.03
C ALA A 145 -18.32 -7.83 0.25
N ALA A 146 -18.72 -9.08 0.52
CA ALA A 146 -19.62 -9.41 1.62
C ALA A 146 -18.97 -9.13 2.98
N ALA A 147 -19.76 -8.58 3.91
CA ALA A 147 -19.29 -8.30 5.27
C ALA A 147 -18.77 -9.55 5.97
N ALA A 148 -19.44 -10.69 5.77
CA ALA A 148 -19.05 -11.97 6.35
C ALA A 148 -17.65 -12.44 5.91
N VAL A 149 -17.19 -12.03 4.72
CA VAL A 149 -15.83 -12.28 4.24
C VAL A 149 -14.86 -11.29 4.88
N HIS A 150 -15.21 -10.00 4.92
CA HIS A 150 -14.29 -8.96 5.39
C HIS A 150 -14.00 -9.01 6.90
N TRP A 151 -15.01 -9.26 7.75
CA TRP A 151 -14.87 -9.21 9.21
C TRP A 151 -13.73 -10.09 9.76
N PRO A 152 -13.65 -11.40 9.43
CA PRO A 152 -12.56 -12.23 9.94
C PRO A 152 -11.19 -11.79 9.40
N LEU A 153 -11.11 -11.43 8.12
CA LEU A 153 -9.84 -11.02 7.49
C LEU A 153 -9.30 -9.72 8.11
N LEU A 154 -10.15 -8.70 8.26
CA LEU A 154 -9.76 -7.43 8.88
C LEU A 154 -9.34 -7.63 10.34
N GLY A 155 -10.00 -8.51 11.09
CA GLY A 155 -9.62 -8.84 12.46
C GLY A 155 -8.21 -9.44 12.54
N GLN A 156 -7.88 -10.37 11.63
CA GLN A 156 -6.55 -10.97 11.56
C GLN A 156 -5.46 -9.94 11.24
N VAL A 157 -5.71 -9.06 10.27
CA VAL A 157 -4.79 -7.98 9.91
C VAL A 157 -4.58 -7.03 11.08
N ALA A 158 -5.66 -6.61 11.74
CA ALA A 158 -5.58 -5.66 12.84
C ALA A 158 -4.75 -6.21 14.02
N VAL A 159 -4.92 -7.48 14.37
CA VAL A 159 -4.13 -8.13 15.43
C VAL A 159 -2.65 -8.16 15.06
N ALA A 160 -2.31 -8.60 13.85
CA ALA A 160 -0.92 -8.73 13.42
C ALA A 160 -0.23 -7.35 13.29
N ALA A 161 -0.88 -6.38 12.65
CA ALA A 161 -0.35 -5.04 12.48
C ALA A 161 -0.15 -4.31 13.83
N THR A 162 -1.13 -4.45 14.74
CA THR A 162 -1.02 -3.88 16.10
C THR A 162 0.12 -4.51 16.88
N ALA A 163 0.28 -5.84 16.80
CA ALA A 163 1.36 -6.55 17.47
C ALA A 163 2.75 -6.14 16.95
N ALA A 164 2.85 -5.82 15.65
CA ALA A 164 4.06 -5.31 15.02
C ALA A 164 4.27 -3.79 15.24
N GLY A 165 3.29 -3.08 15.82
CA GLY A 165 3.36 -1.63 15.98
C GLY A 165 3.28 -0.86 14.66
N LEU A 166 2.74 -1.46 13.60
CA LEU A 166 2.68 -0.87 12.27
C LEU A 166 1.27 -0.34 11.94
N PRO A 167 1.15 0.83 11.28
CA PRO A 167 -0.11 1.21 10.67
C PRO A 167 -0.45 0.26 9.52
N TRP A 168 -1.72 0.19 9.17
CA TRP A 168 -2.17 -0.64 8.06
C TRP A 168 -3.27 0.00 7.23
N THR A 169 -3.28 -0.31 5.94
CA THR A 169 -4.24 0.20 4.95
C THR A 169 -4.90 -0.94 4.20
N VAL A 170 -6.10 -0.69 3.67
CA VAL A 170 -6.85 -1.68 2.88
C VAL A 170 -7.11 -1.20 1.46
N GLY A 171 -6.98 -2.11 0.49
CA GLY A 171 -7.29 -1.90 -0.91
C GLY A 171 -8.38 -2.86 -1.40
N ALA A 172 -9.12 -2.42 -2.43
CA ALA A 172 -10.07 -3.21 -3.21
C ALA A 172 -10.42 -2.39 -4.47
N MET A 173 -9.49 -2.32 -5.42
CA MET A 173 -9.58 -1.37 -6.55
C MET A 173 -10.66 -1.74 -7.56
N GLY A 174 -11.01 -3.02 -7.68
CA GLY A 174 -12.10 -3.52 -8.54
C GLY A 174 -13.49 -3.34 -7.93
N PHE A 175 -13.60 -3.01 -6.64
CA PHE A 175 -14.89 -2.73 -6.01
C PHE A 175 -15.51 -1.42 -6.53
N THR A 176 -16.83 -1.31 -6.46
CA THR A 176 -17.51 -0.02 -6.67
C THR A 176 -17.18 0.96 -5.55
N ALA A 177 -17.36 2.27 -5.79
CA ALA A 177 -17.17 3.30 -4.76
C ALA A 177 -17.99 3.04 -3.47
N GLY A 178 -19.23 2.55 -3.61
CA GLY A 178 -20.07 2.18 -2.47
C GLY A 178 -19.53 0.98 -1.68
N GLN A 179 -19.04 -0.05 -2.37
CA GLN A 179 -18.39 -1.21 -1.75
C GLN A 179 -17.09 -0.82 -1.04
N ARG A 180 -16.26 0.03 -1.66
CA ARG A 180 -15.05 0.58 -1.02
C ARG A 180 -15.38 1.42 0.21
N ALA A 181 -16.41 2.26 0.18
CA ALA A 181 -16.85 3.02 1.35
C ALA A 181 -17.32 2.11 2.51
N ALA A 182 -18.05 1.04 2.19
CA ALA A 182 -18.46 0.04 3.18
C ALA A 182 -17.24 -0.70 3.75
N LEU A 183 -16.28 -1.09 2.91
CA LEU A 183 -15.01 -1.69 3.34
C LEU A 183 -14.21 -0.75 4.24
N ALA A 184 -14.03 0.51 3.83
CA ALA A 184 -13.33 1.54 4.60
C ALA A 184 -13.93 1.73 5.99
N SER A 185 -15.26 1.74 6.08
CA SER A 185 -15.98 1.86 7.35
C SER A 185 -15.71 0.67 8.27
N ARG A 186 -15.68 -0.56 7.74
CA ARG A 186 -15.34 -1.78 8.50
C ARG A 186 -13.87 -1.78 8.92
N ALA A 187 -12.95 -1.44 8.02
CA ALA A 187 -11.52 -1.39 8.30
C ALA A 187 -11.18 -0.36 9.37
N ARG A 188 -11.82 0.83 9.31
CA ARG A 188 -11.71 1.84 10.37
C ARG A 188 -12.14 1.29 11.74
N ALA A 189 -13.20 0.48 11.81
CA ALA A 189 -13.66 -0.11 13.06
C ALA A 189 -12.62 -1.06 13.69
N PHE A 190 -11.69 -1.59 12.89
CA PHE A 190 -10.54 -2.38 13.34
C PHE A 190 -9.24 -1.58 13.51
N GLY A 191 -9.29 -0.25 13.38
CA GLY A 191 -8.12 0.61 13.55
C GLY A 191 -7.23 0.76 12.33
N ALA A 192 -7.73 0.48 11.11
CA ALA A 192 -7.00 0.80 9.89
C ALA A 192 -6.66 2.30 9.82
N ALA A 193 -5.47 2.61 9.31
CA ALA A 193 -4.98 3.97 9.13
C ALA A 193 -5.56 4.63 7.86
N GLY A 194 -5.98 3.83 6.88
CA GLY A 194 -6.52 4.35 5.61
C GLY A 194 -7.06 3.28 4.67
N VAL A 195 -7.50 3.74 3.50
CA VAL A 195 -8.06 2.93 2.41
C VAL A 195 -7.55 3.43 1.06
N TYR A 196 -7.44 2.54 0.07
CA TYR A 196 -7.15 2.92 -1.30
C TYR A 196 -8.37 3.52 -1.98
N VAL A 197 -8.16 4.57 -2.75
CA VAL A 197 -9.19 5.27 -3.52
C VAL A 197 -8.77 5.35 -4.97
N SER A 198 -9.73 5.30 -5.90
CA SER A 198 -9.44 5.35 -7.34
C SER A 198 -9.81 6.69 -7.97
N SER A 199 -10.29 7.67 -7.18
CA SER A 199 -10.76 8.95 -7.69
C SER A 199 -10.66 10.06 -6.64
N GLU A 200 -10.49 11.31 -7.09
CA GLU A 200 -10.43 12.49 -6.21
C GLU A 200 -11.74 12.67 -5.44
N ALA A 201 -12.86 12.31 -6.08
CA ALA A 201 -14.20 12.41 -5.50
C ALA A 201 -14.32 11.59 -4.20
N GLU A 202 -13.60 10.47 -4.09
CA GLU A 202 -13.59 9.64 -2.89
C GLU A 202 -12.68 10.19 -1.78
N VAL A 203 -11.64 10.96 -2.12
CA VAL A 203 -10.61 11.42 -1.18
C VAL A 203 -11.20 12.22 -0.02
N ALA A 204 -12.07 13.19 -0.30
CA ALA A 204 -12.65 14.04 0.74
C ALA A 204 -13.47 13.23 1.75
N GLY A 205 -14.28 12.29 1.25
CA GLY A 205 -15.08 11.39 2.08
C GLY A 205 -14.23 10.45 2.93
N MET A 206 -13.19 9.85 2.33
CA MET A 206 -12.29 8.96 3.06
C MET A 206 -11.43 9.72 4.08
N ASN A 207 -10.97 10.93 3.77
CA ASN A 207 -10.26 11.76 4.74
C ASN A 207 -11.13 12.15 5.93
N ALA A 208 -12.41 12.46 5.70
CA ALA A 208 -13.36 12.68 6.78
C ALA A 208 -13.59 11.40 7.61
N LEU A 209 -13.65 10.25 6.95
CA LEU A 209 -13.77 8.95 7.61
C LEU A 209 -12.51 8.59 8.42
N PHE A 210 -11.30 8.75 7.92
CA PHE A 210 -10.08 8.41 8.69
C PHE A 210 -9.56 9.55 9.58
N GLY A 211 -10.23 10.71 9.53
CA GLY A 211 -10.00 11.80 10.46
C GLY A 211 -10.18 11.35 11.91
N ARG A 212 -9.14 11.51 12.74
CA ARG A 212 -9.21 11.38 14.21
C ARG A 212 -10.49 12.02 14.73
N ARG A 213 -11.40 11.21 15.30
CA ARG A 213 -12.33 11.72 16.32
C ARG A 213 -11.47 11.97 17.56
N ARG A 214 -11.45 13.23 18.02
CA ARG A 214 -10.96 13.58 19.34
C ARG A 214 -11.78 12.85 20.40
#